data_AF-A0A0Q8HJQ3-F1
#
_entry.id   AF-A0A0Q8HJQ3-F1
#
_cell.length_a   1.000
_cell.length_b   1.000
_cell.length_c   1.000
_cell.angle_alpha   90.00
_cell.angle_beta   90.00
_cell.angle_gamma   90.00
#
_symmetry.space_group_name_H-M   'P 1'
#
loop_
_entity.id
_entity.type
_entity.pdbx_description
1 polymer ?
#
loop_
_entity_poly.entity_id
_entity_poly.type
_entity_poly.pdbx_seq_one_letter_code
_entity_poly.pdbx_strand_id
1 'polypeptide(L)'
;MARVVDMGQRVQRLAAYAVIIRDDQILLSRLAEKVTTKELWSLPGGGVDHGEDPRDAVVREVYEETGLRAEVDLTAHVFSLHVADSWRRGRRVDAHSVRIVYEGWVPADSPKPRVTEVDGSTADAAWKPIADVLDGTVPTVGLVTDALASYRIRQRQRAAAYAYVVRDAAILLTRTSDLAPDPGTWHLPGGGIDHGETPMDTVRRELWEECGLEGEVTDLLTVLDHHFTGTAPNGRAEDFHAIGIIYRATVGAGEPRVVEEDGTTDAVAWVPLADIDAGKLKVYGSVRAAIAAAGDTVAG
;
A
#
# COMPACT_ATOMS: atom_id res chain seq x y z
N MET A 1 -5.79 -6.05 61.57
CA MET A 1 -5.64 -4.81 60.76
C MET A 1 -4.87 -5.15 59.50
N ALA A 2 -5.55 -5.31 58.37
CA ALA A 2 -4.88 -5.46 57.08
C ALA A 2 -4.26 -4.10 56.71
N ARG A 3 -2.95 -4.08 56.40
CA ARG A 3 -2.31 -2.91 55.80
C ARG A 3 -3.02 -2.64 54.48
N VAL A 4 -3.70 -1.49 54.38
CA VAL A 4 -4.05 -0.91 53.08
C VAL A 4 -2.71 -0.61 52.42
N VAL A 5 -2.30 -1.46 51.48
CA VAL A 5 -1.19 -1.14 50.59
C VAL A 5 -1.71 0.03 49.75
N ASP A 6 -1.11 1.20 49.94
CA ASP A 6 -1.37 2.38 49.10
C ASP A 6 -1.01 2.01 47.66
N MET A 7 -2.00 1.53 46.90
CA MET A 7 -1.82 1.27 45.49
C MET A 7 -1.73 2.64 44.84
N GLY A 8 -0.52 3.05 44.48
CA GLY A 8 -0.24 4.34 43.87
C GLY A 8 -1.26 4.66 42.78
N GLN A 9 -1.63 5.94 42.67
CA GLN A 9 -2.67 6.44 41.77
C GLN A 9 -2.65 5.71 40.40
N ARG A 10 -3.78 5.12 40.01
CA ARG A 10 -3.93 4.50 38.69
C ARG A 10 -3.97 5.56 37.60
N VAL A 11 -3.14 5.41 36.58
CA VAL A 11 -3.08 6.31 35.44
C VAL A 11 -3.15 5.50 34.16
N GLN A 12 -4.11 5.81 33.30
CA GLN A 12 -4.18 5.29 31.94
C GLN A 12 -3.80 6.39 30.94
N ARG A 13 -2.93 6.07 29.99
CA ARG A 13 -2.59 6.94 28.87
C ARG A 13 -2.97 6.26 27.56
N LEU A 14 -3.59 7.02 26.67
CA LEU A 14 -3.74 6.66 25.26
C LEU A 14 -2.57 7.28 24.49
N ALA A 15 -1.97 6.51 23.60
CA ALA A 15 -0.88 6.95 22.74
C ALA A 15 -1.04 6.36 21.33
N ALA A 16 -0.58 7.10 20.33
CA ALA A 16 -0.61 6.70 18.93
C ALA A 16 0.81 6.73 18.35
N TYR A 17 1.17 5.69 17.60
CA TYR A 17 2.50 5.49 17.03
C TYR A 17 2.42 5.02 15.58
N ALA A 18 3.45 5.27 14.80
CA ALA A 18 3.56 4.79 13.43
C ALA A 18 4.69 3.77 13.28
N VAL A 19 4.41 2.64 12.63
CA VAL A 19 5.44 1.80 12.02
C VAL A 19 5.59 2.26 10.57
N ILE A 20 6.74 2.88 10.27
CA ILE A 20 7.07 3.41 8.95
C ILE A 20 8.30 2.67 8.45
N ILE A 21 8.11 1.84 7.43
CA ILE A 21 9.15 1.02 6.82
C ILE A 21 9.39 1.48 5.39
N ARG A 22 10.66 1.57 5.02
CA ARG A 22 11.12 1.85 3.66
C ARG A 22 12.27 0.90 3.37
N ASP A 23 12.13 0.10 2.32
CA ASP A 23 13.06 -0.98 2.01
C ASP A 23 13.26 -1.87 3.25
N ASP A 24 14.51 -2.16 3.63
CA ASP A 24 14.85 -2.93 4.82
C ASP A 24 15.12 -2.05 6.07
N GLN A 25 14.57 -0.83 6.11
CA GLN A 25 14.78 0.11 7.19
C GLN A 25 13.46 0.56 7.84
N ILE A 26 13.52 0.82 9.14
CA ILE A 26 12.42 1.38 9.94
C ILE A 26 12.79 2.78 10.42
N LEU A 27 11.85 3.74 10.35
CA LEU A 27 12.01 5.06 10.94
C LEU A 27 11.78 4.98 12.44
N LEU A 28 12.75 5.44 13.22
CA LEU A 28 12.68 5.44 14.69
C LEU A 28 13.03 6.81 15.26
N SER A 29 12.45 7.11 16.42
CA SER A 29 12.75 8.27 17.27
C SER A 29 13.60 7.83 18.46
N ARG A 30 14.78 8.42 18.65
CA ARG A 30 15.64 8.16 19.81
C ARG A 30 15.13 8.94 21.00
N LEU A 31 14.89 8.26 22.11
CA LEU A 31 14.42 8.89 23.34
C LEU A 31 15.49 9.82 23.92
N ALA A 32 15.07 11.02 24.35
CA ALA A 32 15.95 12.00 24.96
C ALA A 32 16.43 11.59 26.36
N GLU A 33 17.58 12.13 26.79
CA GLU A 33 18.20 11.77 28.09
C GLU A 33 17.29 12.02 29.31
N LYS A 34 16.42 13.03 29.22
CA LYS A 34 15.42 13.31 30.26
C LYS A 34 14.34 12.23 30.39
N VAL A 35 14.18 11.36 29.39
CA VAL A 35 13.26 10.22 29.38
C VAL A 35 13.97 8.97 29.89
N THR A 36 15.19 8.73 29.41
CA THR A 36 16.00 7.56 29.77
C THR A 36 17.49 7.89 29.66
N THR A 37 18.29 7.38 30.60
CA THR A 37 19.76 7.50 30.55
C THR A 37 20.41 6.48 29.61
N LYS A 38 19.65 5.48 29.14
CA LYS A 38 20.09 4.52 28.13
C LYS A 38 19.73 5.03 26.74
N GLU A 39 20.61 4.78 25.77
CA GLU A 39 20.23 4.91 24.36
C GLU A 39 19.12 3.90 24.06
N LEU A 40 17.92 4.41 23.75
CA LEU A 40 16.76 3.62 23.39
C LEU A 40 16.00 4.32 22.28
N TRP A 41 15.62 3.54 21.28
CA TRP A 41 14.81 3.98 20.15
C TRP A 41 13.36 3.49 20.30
N SER A 42 12.41 4.30 19.84
CA SER A 42 10.98 3.98 19.81
C SER A 42 10.40 4.25 18.43
N LEU A 43 9.18 3.77 18.20
CA LEU A 43 8.39 4.20 17.06
C LEU A 43 8.11 5.70 17.21
N PRO A 44 8.11 6.49 16.12
CA PRO A 44 7.67 7.86 16.17
C PRO A 44 6.20 7.91 16.59
N GLY A 45 5.88 8.79 17.53
CA GLY A 45 4.54 8.87 18.09
C GLY A 45 4.50 9.25 19.57
N GLY A 46 3.31 9.57 20.05
CA GLY A 46 3.15 10.17 21.37
C GLY A 46 1.74 10.12 21.91
N GLY A 47 1.42 11.11 22.74
CA GLY A 47 0.15 11.13 23.46
C GLY A 47 -0.99 11.53 22.54
N VAL A 48 -2.15 10.91 22.73
CA VAL A 48 -3.39 11.41 22.11
C VAL A 48 -4.02 12.41 23.07
N ASP A 49 -4.24 13.64 22.60
CA ASP A 49 -4.88 14.69 23.38
C ASP A 49 -6.40 14.46 23.52
N HIS A 50 -7.01 15.10 24.51
CA HIS A 50 -8.44 14.96 24.74
C HIS A 50 -9.25 15.49 23.54
N GLY A 51 -9.95 14.59 22.86
CA GLY A 51 -10.77 14.90 21.69
C GLY A 51 -10.02 14.85 20.36
N GLU A 52 -8.73 14.51 20.37
CA GLU A 52 -7.92 14.29 19.16
C GLU A 52 -8.19 12.89 18.56
N ASP A 53 -8.33 12.79 17.24
CA ASP A 53 -8.34 11.48 16.56
C ASP A 53 -6.92 10.87 16.68
N PRO A 54 -6.77 9.60 17.09
CA PRO A 54 -5.45 8.99 17.21
C PRO A 54 -4.61 9.00 15.92
N ARG A 55 -5.23 9.05 14.74
CA ARG A 55 -4.53 9.22 13.45
C ARG A 55 -3.95 10.62 13.29
N ASP A 56 -4.71 11.64 13.67
CA ASP A 56 -4.23 13.01 13.65
C ASP A 56 -3.07 13.19 14.65
N ALA A 57 -3.21 12.58 15.83
CA ALA A 57 -2.17 12.57 16.86
C ALA A 57 -0.86 11.97 16.34
N VAL A 58 -0.89 10.78 15.73
CA VAL A 58 0.34 10.15 15.22
C VAL A 58 0.94 10.94 14.06
N VAL A 59 0.13 11.53 13.16
CA VAL A 59 0.65 12.35 12.05
C VAL A 59 1.35 13.60 12.59
N ARG A 60 0.76 14.26 13.59
CA ARG A 60 1.39 15.40 14.29
C ARG A 60 2.70 14.99 14.94
N GLU A 61 2.70 13.92 15.74
CA GLU A 61 3.88 13.45 16.47
C GLU A 61 5.00 13.01 15.53
N VAL A 62 4.69 12.29 14.44
CA VAL A 62 5.70 11.93 13.42
C VAL A 62 6.34 13.17 12.83
N TYR A 63 5.56 14.22 12.53
CA TYR A 63 6.11 15.47 12.04
C TYR A 63 6.98 16.18 13.08
N GLU A 64 6.52 16.28 14.33
CA GLU A 64 7.25 16.93 15.42
C GLU A 64 8.60 16.23 15.69
N GLU A 65 8.59 14.90 15.75
CA GLU A 65 9.76 14.10 16.10
C GLU A 65 10.72 13.86 14.94
N THR A 66 10.24 13.83 13.70
CA THR A 66 11.06 13.42 12.54
C THR A 66 11.13 14.45 11.42
N GLY A 67 10.28 15.48 11.46
CA GLY A 67 10.16 16.48 10.41
C GLY A 67 9.55 15.96 9.11
N LEU A 68 9.12 14.70 9.07
CA LEU A 68 8.53 14.05 7.90
C LEU A 68 7.00 14.18 7.93
N ARG A 69 6.41 14.40 6.75
CA ARG A 69 4.96 14.39 6.57
C ARG A 69 4.55 12.97 6.20
N ALA A 70 4.05 12.23 7.19
CA ALA A 70 3.59 10.87 7.01
C ALA A 70 2.08 10.83 6.75
N GLU A 71 1.68 9.80 6.00
CA GLU A 71 0.30 9.30 5.96
C GLU A 71 0.24 7.99 6.75
N VAL A 72 -0.94 7.66 7.27
CA VAL A 72 -1.18 6.43 8.05
C VAL A 72 -2.42 5.69 7.54
N ASP A 73 -2.42 4.38 7.66
CA ASP A 73 -3.56 3.54 7.28
C ASP A 73 -4.77 3.75 8.24
N LEU A 74 -5.94 3.29 7.82
CA LEU A 74 -7.16 3.24 8.63
C LEU A 74 -7.12 2.11 9.66
N THR A 75 -6.38 1.04 9.38
CA THR A 75 -6.22 -0.10 10.28
C THR A 75 -5.07 0.12 11.25
N ALA A 76 -5.25 -0.30 12.50
CA ALA A 76 -4.24 -0.21 13.53
C ALA A 76 -4.18 -1.48 14.39
N HIS A 77 -3.01 -1.72 14.96
CA HIS A 77 -2.81 -2.71 16.00
C HIS A 77 -2.89 -2.04 17.38
N VAL A 78 -3.52 -2.70 18.34
CA VAL A 78 -3.61 -2.20 19.71
C VAL A 78 -2.70 -3.02 20.61
N PHE A 79 -1.73 -2.35 21.21
CA PHE A 79 -0.84 -2.91 22.21
C PHE A 79 -1.14 -2.29 23.58
N SER A 80 -0.75 -2.99 24.65
CA SER A 80 -0.82 -2.45 25.99
C SER A 80 0.47 -2.69 26.77
N LEU A 81 0.81 -1.76 27.65
CA LEU A 81 1.89 -1.92 28.61
C LEU A 81 1.37 -1.55 30.00
N HIS A 82 1.46 -2.48 30.94
CA HIS A 82 1.14 -2.26 32.34
C HIS A 82 2.43 -2.25 33.18
N VAL A 83 2.63 -1.18 33.93
CA VAL A 83 3.76 -1.00 34.85
C VAL A 83 3.20 -0.62 36.21
N ALA A 84 3.09 -1.60 37.10
CA ALA A 84 2.45 -1.46 38.41
C ALA A 84 3.16 -0.48 39.38
N ASP A 85 4.45 -0.19 39.16
CA ASP A 85 5.23 0.78 39.94
C ASP A 85 6.08 1.65 39.01
N SER A 86 5.51 2.77 38.55
CA SER A 86 6.16 3.74 37.67
C SER A 86 6.26 5.10 38.35
N TRP A 87 7.37 5.82 38.15
CA TRP A 87 7.52 7.19 38.63
C TRP A 87 7.03 8.18 37.57
N ARG A 88 5.97 8.95 37.86
CA ARG A 88 5.45 10.01 36.97
C ARG A 88 5.16 11.28 37.75
N ARG A 89 5.62 12.44 37.23
CA ARG A 89 5.39 13.78 37.82
C ARG A 89 5.64 13.81 39.35
N GLY A 90 6.71 13.15 39.81
CA GLY A 90 7.11 13.13 41.22
C GLY A 90 6.36 12.16 42.12
N ARG A 91 5.56 11.23 41.57
CA ARG A 91 4.77 10.25 42.34
C ARG A 91 4.89 8.84 41.76
N ARG A 92 4.75 7.82 42.62
CA ARG A 92 4.55 6.43 42.20
C ARG A 92 3.12 6.22 41.73
N VAL A 93 2.96 5.60 40.56
CA VAL A 93 1.68 5.35 39.92
C VAL A 93 1.63 3.93 39.36
N ASP A 94 0.42 3.36 39.37
CA ASP A 94 0.08 2.16 38.63
C ASP A 94 -0.27 2.59 37.19
N ALA A 95 0.68 2.43 36.26
CA ALA A 95 0.61 2.99 34.92
C ALA A 95 0.17 1.95 33.88
N HIS A 96 -0.86 2.28 33.12
CA HIS A 96 -1.32 1.49 31.98
C HIS A 96 -1.29 2.35 30.71
N SER A 97 -0.60 1.90 29.67
CA SER A 97 -0.56 2.56 28.37
C SER A 97 -1.31 1.71 27.37
N VAL A 98 -2.36 2.26 26.75
CA VAL A 98 -2.97 1.71 25.54
C VAL A 98 -2.32 2.41 24.36
N ARG A 99 -1.80 1.63 23.42
CA ARG A 99 -1.01 2.12 22.29
C ARG A 99 -1.63 1.67 21.00
N ILE A 100 -2.07 2.63 20.20
CA ILE A 100 -2.61 2.39 18.86
C ILE A 100 -1.45 2.57 17.89
N VAL A 101 -1.08 1.52 17.17
CA VAL A 101 0.04 1.54 16.22
C VAL A 101 -0.53 1.42 14.82
N TYR A 102 -0.31 2.45 14.03
CA TYR A 102 -0.69 2.51 12.62
C TYR A 102 0.48 2.12 11.73
N GLU A 103 0.19 1.45 10.62
CA GLU A 103 1.12 1.44 9.48
C GLU A 103 1.12 2.84 8.85
N GLY A 104 2.32 3.36 8.55
CA GLY A 104 2.46 4.65 7.89
C GLY A 104 3.55 4.64 6.82
N TRP A 105 3.49 5.63 5.94
CA TRP A 105 4.46 5.82 4.87
C TRP A 105 4.77 7.31 4.70
N VAL A 106 5.92 7.57 4.08
CA VAL A 106 6.38 8.90 3.71
C VAL A 106 6.83 8.89 2.25
N PRO A 107 6.55 9.95 1.47
CA PRO A 107 6.95 10.04 0.05
C PRO A 107 8.42 9.68 -0.16
N ALA A 108 8.75 8.97 -1.24
CA ALA A 108 10.10 8.46 -1.50
C ALA A 108 11.15 9.58 -1.51
N ASP A 109 10.78 10.76 -2.02
CA ASP A 109 11.58 11.99 -2.11
C ASP A 109 11.62 12.82 -0.81
N SER A 110 11.02 12.33 0.28
CA SER A 110 11.06 12.99 1.59
C SER A 110 12.49 13.29 2.05
N PRO A 111 12.73 14.43 2.71
CA PRO A 111 14.05 14.78 3.22
C PRO A 111 14.53 13.77 4.27
N LYS A 112 15.81 13.84 4.64
CA LYS A 112 16.33 13.09 5.79
C LYS A 112 15.57 13.51 7.07
N PRO A 113 15.23 12.55 7.94
CA PRO A 113 14.55 12.86 9.20
C PRO A 113 15.41 13.79 10.06
N ARG A 114 14.74 14.71 10.74
CA ARG A 114 15.32 15.64 11.71
C ARG A 114 14.28 15.99 12.77
N VAL A 115 14.69 16.02 14.02
CA VAL A 115 13.80 16.46 15.11
C VAL A 115 13.45 17.93 14.91
N THR A 116 12.16 18.27 15.00
CA THR A 116 11.69 19.66 14.88
C THR A 116 11.26 20.25 16.21
N GLU A 117 10.86 19.42 17.17
CA GLU A 117 10.49 19.85 18.51
C GLU A 117 11.72 20.34 19.30
N VAL A 118 11.57 21.50 19.95
CA VAL A 118 12.56 22.03 20.91
C VAL A 118 12.14 21.57 22.30
N ASP A 119 13.08 21.02 23.07
CA ASP A 119 12.80 20.45 24.40
C ASP A 119 11.73 19.36 24.40
N GLY A 120 11.69 18.54 23.35
CA GLY A 120 10.82 17.37 23.21
C GLY A 120 11.31 16.08 23.86
N SER A 121 10.51 15.00 23.85
CA SER A 121 10.93 13.67 24.34
C SER A 121 11.86 12.91 23.41
N THR A 122 12.13 13.47 22.23
CA THR A 122 12.94 12.86 21.18
C THR A 122 14.23 13.66 20.96
N ALA A 123 15.36 12.95 20.92
CA ALA A 123 16.69 13.54 20.76
C ALA A 123 17.29 13.34 19.36
N ASP A 124 16.76 12.39 18.59
CA ASP A 124 17.15 12.14 17.20
C ASP A 124 16.06 11.36 16.47
N ALA A 125 16.06 11.41 15.15
CA ALA A 125 15.18 10.60 14.30
C ALA A 125 15.98 10.06 13.12
N ALA A 126 15.91 8.75 12.88
CA ALA A 126 16.72 8.10 11.86
C ALA A 126 16.08 6.83 11.31
N TRP A 127 16.39 6.53 10.05
CA TRP A 127 16.19 5.22 9.46
C TRP A 127 17.22 4.24 10.03
N LYS A 128 16.75 3.11 10.57
CA LYS A 128 17.58 2.04 11.13
C LYS A 128 17.33 0.75 10.37
N PRO A 129 18.39 -0.03 10.02
CA PRO A 129 18.18 -1.34 9.44
C PRO A 129 17.32 -2.21 10.35
N ILE A 130 16.32 -2.89 9.79
CA ILE A 130 15.44 -3.78 10.55
C ILE A 130 16.25 -4.94 11.14
N ALA A 131 17.25 -5.44 10.40
CA ALA A 131 18.15 -6.48 10.90
C ALA A 131 18.84 -6.08 12.22
N ASP A 132 19.39 -4.86 12.29
CA ASP A 132 20.06 -4.33 13.49
C ASP A 132 19.09 -4.14 14.66
N VAL A 133 17.80 -3.89 14.40
CA VAL A 133 16.76 -3.83 15.44
C VAL A 133 16.46 -5.22 15.97
N LEU A 134 16.35 -6.21 15.07
CA LEU A 134 16.01 -7.59 15.41
C LEU A 134 17.14 -8.35 16.12
N ASP A 135 18.40 -8.05 15.79
CA ASP A 135 19.57 -8.64 16.45
C ASP A 135 20.00 -7.90 17.73
N GLY A 136 19.40 -6.73 18.00
CA GLY A 136 19.63 -5.92 19.18
C GLY A 136 20.80 -4.94 19.10
N THR A 137 21.46 -4.82 17.95
CA THR A 137 22.49 -3.82 17.67
C THR A 137 21.94 -2.40 17.84
N VAL A 138 20.71 -2.15 17.39
CA VAL A 138 19.95 -0.93 17.67
C VAL A 138 19.02 -1.19 18.87
N PRO A 139 19.31 -0.64 20.06
CA PRO A 139 18.50 -0.89 21.25
C PRO A 139 17.15 -0.18 21.16
N THR A 140 16.06 -0.93 21.26
CA THR A 140 14.69 -0.41 21.15
C THR A 140 13.85 -0.71 22.38
N VAL A 141 12.74 0.03 22.54
CA VAL A 141 11.67 -0.38 23.46
C VAL A 141 10.89 -1.55 22.87
N GLY A 142 10.30 -2.42 23.71
CA GLY A 142 9.59 -3.62 23.25
C GLY A 142 8.44 -3.37 22.27
N LEU A 143 7.84 -2.17 22.28
CA LEU A 143 6.82 -1.78 21.30
C LEU A 143 7.32 -1.92 19.85
N VAL A 144 8.60 -1.63 19.59
CA VAL A 144 9.17 -1.69 18.24
C VAL A 144 9.19 -3.13 17.73
N THR A 145 9.68 -4.07 18.56
CA THR A 145 9.71 -5.50 18.19
C THR A 145 8.31 -6.10 18.10
N ASP A 146 7.39 -5.70 18.97
CA ASP A 146 5.99 -6.14 18.93
C ASP A 146 5.28 -5.66 17.64
N ALA A 147 5.53 -4.41 17.24
CA ALA A 147 5.02 -3.84 16.01
C ALA A 147 5.62 -4.52 14.77
N LEU A 148 6.94 -4.74 14.73
CA LEU A 148 7.61 -5.46 13.65
C LEU A 148 7.10 -6.89 13.50
N ALA A 149 6.89 -7.61 14.61
CA ALA A 149 6.34 -8.97 14.57
C ALA A 149 4.91 -9.03 14.01
N SER A 150 4.14 -7.95 14.22
CA SER A 150 2.76 -7.82 13.75
C SER A 150 2.66 -7.20 12.36
N TYR A 151 3.71 -6.52 11.89
CA TYR A 151 3.74 -5.83 10.61
C TYR A 151 3.58 -6.80 9.44
N ARG A 152 2.63 -6.50 8.56
CA ARG A 152 2.43 -7.21 7.30
C ARG A 152 2.22 -6.14 6.24
N ILE A 153 2.95 -6.25 5.13
CA ILE A 153 2.65 -5.42 3.95
C ILE A 153 1.18 -5.65 3.60
N ARG A 154 0.44 -4.56 3.41
CA ARG A 154 -0.97 -4.66 3.09
C ARG A 154 -1.16 -5.43 1.80
N GLN A 155 -1.87 -6.55 1.92
CA GLN A 155 -2.28 -7.36 0.79
C GLN A 155 -3.53 -6.74 0.17
N ARG A 156 -3.42 -6.32 -1.09
CA ARG A 156 -4.54 -5.86 -1.90
C ARG A 156 -4.82 -6.88 -2.97
N GLN A 157 -6.00 -7.49 -2.89
CA GLN A 157 -6.54 -8.27 -3.99
C GLN A 157 -7.51 -7.41 -4.79
N ARG A 158 -7.32 -7.34 -6.11
CA ARG A 158 -8.24 -6.65 -7.03
C ARG A 158 -8.79 -7.62 -8.05
N ALA A 159 -10.10 -7.66 -8.21
CA ALA A 159 -10.72 -8.33 -9.35
C ALA A 159 -10.84 -7.34 -10.51
N ALA A 160 -10.49 -7.79 -11.70
CA ALA A 160 -10.54 -7.03 -12.94
C ALA A 160 -11.15 -7.91 -14.04
N ALA A 161 -11.77 -7.28 -15.03
CA ALA A 161 -12.36 -7.97 -16.16
C ALA A 161 -11.86 -7.37 -17.48
N TYR A 162 -11.54 -8.25 -18.44
CA TYR A 162 -10.91 -7.86 -19.70
C TYR A 162 -11.58 -8.51 -20.91
N ALA A 163 -11.57 -7.79 -22.02
CA ALA A 163 -12.09 -8.22 -23.30
C ALA A 163 -11.03 -8.95 -24.14
N TYR A 164 -11.34 -10.15 -24.60
CA TYR A 164 -10.65 -10.82 -25.69
C TYR A 164 -11.47 -10.67 -26.97
N VAL A 165 -11.06 -9.76 -27.84
CA VAL A 165 -11.75 -9.44 -29.10
C VAL A 165 -10.81 -9.65 -30.27
N VAL A 166 -11.15 -10.58 -31.17
CA VAL A 166 -10.40 -10.86 -32.39
C VAL A 166 -11.28 -10.63 -33.62
N ARG A 167 -10.74 -9.93 -34.61
CA ARG A 167 -11.35 -9.68 -35.93
C ARG A 167 -10.26 -9.80 -36.99
N ASP A 168 -10.51 -10.57 -38.04
CA ASP A 168 -9.60 -10.71 -39.19
C ASP A 168 -8.12 -11.02 -38.82
N ALA A 169 -7.91 -11.97 -37.89
CA ALA A 169 -6.60 -12.36 -37.36
C ALA A 169 -5.81 -11.22 -36.66
N ALA A 170 -6.51 -10.16 -36.23
CA ALA A 170 -6.00 -9.12 -35.36
C ALA A 170 -6.79 -9.07 -34.05
N ILE A 171 -6.09 -8.81 -32.94
CA ILE A 171 -6.66 -8.65 -31.61
C ILE A 171 -6.76 -7.16 -31.27
N LEU A 172 -7.86 -6.75 -30.64
CA LEU A 172 -8.01 -5.40 -30.11
C LEU A 172 -7.18 -5.24 -28.84
N LEU A 173 -6.28 -4.27 -28.80
CA LEU A 173 -5.44 -3.96 -27.65
C LEU A 173 -5.42 -2.46 -27.36
N THR A 174 -5.20 -2.11 -26.09
CA THR A 174 -4.97 -0.75 -25.59
C THR A 174 -3.53 -0.61 -25.13
N ARG A 175 -2.94 0.58 -25.24
CA ARG A 175 -1.55 0.85 -24.85
C ARG A 175 -1.49 1.84 -23.71
N THR A 176 -0.65 1.54 -22.73
CA THR A 176 -0.44 2.39 -21.55
C THR A 176 0.33 3.68 -21.89
N SER A 177 -0.15 4.81 -21.36
CA SER A 177 0.46 6.13 -21.47
C SER A 177 1.66 6.31 -20.52
N ASP A 178 2.38 7.43 -20.64
CA ASP A 178 3.48 7.81 -19.74
C ASP A 178 3.04 8.03 -18.27
N LEU A 179 1.73 8.10 -18.02
CA LEU A 179 1.16 8.20 -16.67
C LEU A 179 1.09 6.84 -15.96
N ALA A 180 1.23 5.74 -16.69
CA ALA A 180 1.15 4.39 -16.15
C ALA A 180 2.54 3.88 -15.65
N PRO A 181 2.59 2.91 -14.71
CA PRO A 181 3.85 2.36 -14.21
C PRO A 181 4.70 1.64 -15.27
N ASP A 182 4.09 1.16 -16.35
CA ASP A 182 4.77 0.48 -17.45
C ASP A 182 4.35 1.06 -18.82
N PRO A 183 4.83 2.26 -19.19
CA PRO A 183 4.42 2.95 -20.41
C PRO A 183 4.75 2.18 -21.70
N GLY A 184 3.93 2.38 -22.73
CA GLY A 184 4.12 1.81 -24.06
C GLY A 184 3.82 0.32 -24.17
N THR A 185 3.28 -0.30 -23.11
CA THR A 185 2.91 -1.72 -23.06
C THR A 185 1.48 -1.91 -23.54
N TRP A 186 1.25 -2.94 -24.34
CA TRP A 186 -0.08 -3.27 -24.87
C TRP A 186 -0.79 -4.30 -23.98
N HIS A 187 -2.05 -4.03 -23.66
CA HIS A 187 -2.92 -4.83 -22.79
C HIS A 187 -4.23 -5.20 -23.50
N LEU A 188 -4.92 -6.21 -22.97
CA LEU A 188 -6.32 -6.43 -23.31
C LEU A 188 -7.14 -5.24 -22.79
N PRO A 189 -8.14 -4.73 -23.54
CA PRO A 189 -9.04 -3.69 -23.03
C PRO A 189 -9.75 -4.18 -21.78
N GLY A 190 -9.82 -3.34 -20.74
CA GLY A 190 -10.43 -3.74 -19.48
C GLY A 190 -9.77 -3.12 -18.25
N GLY A 191 -10.40 -3.36 -17.10
CA GLY A 191 -10.03 -2.68 -15.87
C GLY A 191 -10.62 -3.33 -14.63
N GLY A 192 -10.55 -2.60 -13.52
CA GLY A 192 -11.10 -3.09 -12.26
C GLY A 192 -12.61 -3.12 -12.30
N ILE A 193 -13.17 -4.09 -11.59
CA ILE A 193 -14.62 -4.20 -11.42
C ILE A 193 -15.05 -3.24 -10.30
N ASP A 194 -16.01 -2.36 -10.59
CA ASP A 194 -16.55 -1.45 -9.61
C ASP A 194 -17.47 -2.15 -8.60
N HIS A 195 -17.65 -1.55 -7.42
CA HIS A 195 -18.50 -2.14 -6.39
C HIS A 195 -19.95 -2.26 -6.88
N GLY A 196 -20.44 -3.50 -6.98
CA GLY A 196 -21.79 -3.80 -7.46
C GLY A 196 -21.92 -3.97 -8.98
N GLU A 197 -20.84 -3.74 -9.74
CA GLU A 197 -20.78 -3.99 -11.17
C GLU A 197 -20.55 -5.49 -11.45
N THR A 198 -21.14 -6.04 -12.51
CA THR A 198 -20.83 -7.40 -12.95
C THR A 198 -19.54 -7.39 -13.80
N PRO A 199 -18.73 -8.46 -13.80
CA PRO A 199 -17.53 -8.51 -14.64
C PRO A 199 -17.82 -8.29 -16.14
N MET A 200 -18.98 -8.73 -16.63
CA MET A 200 -19.36 -8.51 -18.03
C MET A 200 -19.73 -7.05 -18.30
N ASP A 201 -20.36 -6.36 -17.35
CA ASP A 201 -20.65 -4.93 -17.48
C ASP A 201 -19.37 -4.09 -17.41
N THR A 202 -18.40 -4.47 -16.56
CA THR A 202 -17.05 -3.91 -16.57
C THR A 202 -16.43 -4.01 -17.97
N VAL A 203 -16.47 -5.19 -18.61
CA VAL A 203 -15.93 -5.35 -19.97
C VAL A 203 -16.63 -4.44 -20.98
N ARG A 204 -17.96 -4.29 -20.90
CA ARG A 204 -18.72 -3.40 -21.80
C ARG A 204 -18.35 -1.93 -21.58
N ARG A 205 -18.25 -1.51 -20.32
CA ARG A 205 -17.87 -0.15 -19.94
C ARG A 205 -16.45 0.17 -20.44
N GLU A 206 -15.49 -0.70 -20.18
CA GLU A 206 -14.08 -0.49 -20.56
C GLU A 206 -13.88 -0.54 -22.09
N LEU A 207 -14.61 -1.40 -22.81
CA LEU A 207 -14.60 -1.36 -24.29
C LEU A 207 -15.10 -0.02 -24.83
N TRP A 208 -16.07 0.60 -24.16
CA TRP A 208 -16.52 1.94 -24.53
C TRP A 208 -15.51 3.02 -24.13
N GLU A 209 -15.04 3.01 -22.89
CA GLU A 209 -14.14 4.03 -22.34
C GLU A 209 -12.75 4.03 -22.99
N GLU A 210 -12.15 2.85 -23.19
CA GLU A 210 -10.79 2.75 -23.72
C GLU A 210 -10.74 2.65 -25.25
N CYS A 211 -11.78 2.09 -25.87
CA CYS A 211 -11.78 1.78 -27.31
C CYS A 211 -12.86 2.51 -28.11
N GLY A 212 -13.83 3.15 -27.46
CA GLY A 212 -14.98 3.78 -28.14
C GLY A 212 -15.88 2.79 -28.88
N LEU A 213 -15.88 1.52 -28.45
CA LEU A 213 -16.60 0.44 -29.09
C LEU A 213 -17.67 -0.13 -28.16
N GLU A 214 -18.87 -0.34 -28.70
CA GLU A 214 -19.89 -1.16 -28.06
C GLU A 214 -19.63 -2.64 -28.41
N GLY A 215 -19.66 -3.50 -27.40
CA GLY A 215 -19.36 -4.92 -27.54
C GLY A 215 -20.35 -5.85 -26.84
N GLU A 216 -20.51 -7.04 -27.42
CA GLU A 216 -21.28 -8.16 -26.86
C GLU A 216 -20.31 -9.15 -26.21
N VAL A 217 -20.44 -9.33 -24.89
CA VAL A 217 -19.63 -10.25 -24.09
C VAL A 217 -20.28 -11.63 -24.10
N THR A 218 -19.56 -12.67 -24.52
CA THR A 218 -20.13 -14.01 -24.71
C THR A 218 -19.79 -14.96 -23.56
N ASP A 219 -18.57 -15.49 -23.54
CA ASP A 219 -18.17 -16.60 -22.69
C ASP A 219 -16.94 -16.24 -21.87
N LEU A 220 -16.86 -16.79 -20.67
CA LEU A 220 -15.63 -16.77 -19.88
C LEU A 220 -14.55 -17.56 -20.64
N LEU A 221 -13.47 -16.88 -21.02
CA LEU A 221 -12.33 -17.49 -21.70
C LEU A 221 -11.41 -18.19 -20.71
N THR A 222 -10.95 -17.45 -19.71
CA THR A 222 -10.02 -17.93 -18.69
C THR A 222 -9.97 -16.96 -17.50
N VAL A 223 -9.34 -17.40 -16.41
CA VAL A 223 -8.98 -16.55 -15.27
C VAL A 223 -7.47 -16.60 -15.12
N LEU A 224 -6.84 -15.42 -15.05
CA LEU A 224 -5.41 -15.25 -14.86
C LEU A 224 -5.15 -14.52 -13.55
N ASP A 225 -4.05 -14.85 -12.89
CA ASP A 225 -3.54 -14.08 -11.76
C ASP A 225 -2.27 -13.33 -12.13
N HIS A 226 -2.06 -12.19 -11.49
CA HIS A 226 -0.80 -11.48 -11.49
C HIS A 226 -0.49 -11.00 -10.07
N HIS A 227 0.63 -11.46 -9.54
CA HIS A 227 1.09 -11.13 -8.20
C HIS A 227 2.39 -10.34 -8.28
N PHE A 228 2.41 -9.16 -7.68
CA PHE A 228 3.63 -8.36 -7.55
C PHE A 228 3.63 -7.57 -6.26
N THR A 229 4.83 -7.41 -5.69
CA THR A 229 5.08 -6.50 -4.58
C THR A 229 5.81 -5.26 -5.10
N GLY A 230 5.46 -4.10 -4.57
CA GLY A 230 6.08 -2.84 -5.01
C GLY A 230 5.78 -1.68 -4.06
N THR A 231 6.47 -0.57 -4.30
CA THR A 231 6.24 0.69 -3.57
C THR A 231 5.47 1.64 -4.46
N ALA A 232 4.28 2.05 -4.03
CA ALA A 232 3.46 3.02 -4.73
C ALA A 232 4.16 4.41 -4.80
N PRO A 233 3.80 5.30 -5.73
CA PRO A 233 4.42 6.63 -5.85
C PRO A 233 4.37 7.47 -4.56
N ASN A 234 3.38 7.26 -3.70
CA ASN A 234 3.27 7.91 -2.39
C ASN A 234 4.23 7.34 -1.33
N GLY A 235 5.02 6.31 -1.65
CA GLY A 235 5.97 5.65 -0.77
C GLY A 235 5.42 4.47 0.03
N ARG A 236 4.14 4.09 -0.16
CA ARG A 236 3.55 2.94 0.53
C ARG A 236 3.99 1.62 -0.11
N ALA A 237 4.47 0.68 0.69
CA ALA A 237 4.70 -0.69 0.25
C ALA A 237 3.36 -1.42 0.09
N GLU A 238 3.17 -2.11 -1.03
CA GLU A 238 1.94 -2.84 -1.34
C GLU A 238 2.25 -4.23 -1.90
N ASP A 239 1.42 -5.19 -1.51
CA ASP A 239 1.42 -6.56 -2.03
C ASP A 239 0.15 -6.73 -2.88
N PHE A 240 0.29 -6.62 -4.20
CA PHE A 240 -0.82 -6.64 -5.14
C PHE A 240 -1.02 -8.01 -5.77
N HIS A 241 -2.23 -8.52 -5.63
CA HIS A 241 -2.70 -9.73 -6.31
C HIS A 241 -3.91 -9.38 -7.18
N ALA A 242 -3.69 -9.28 -8.49
CA ALA A 242 -4.76 -9.04 -9.45
C ALA A 242 -5.32 -10.37 -9.96
N ILE A 243 -6.65 -10.51 -9.91
CA ILE A 243 -7.39 -11.61 -10.55
C ILE A 243 -8.07 -11.04 -11.79
N GLY A 244 -7.54 -11.39 -12.97
CA GLY A 244 -8.07 -10.98 -14.26
C GLY A 244 -9.03 -12.03 -14.82
N ILE A 245 -10.31 -11.66 -14.96
CA ILE A 245 -11.35 -12.49 -15.57
C ILE A 245 -11.43 -12.10 -17.05
N ILE A 246 -11.05 -13.01 -17.93
CA ILE A 246 -10.98 -12.73 -19.37
C ILE A 246 -12.23 -13.27 -20.05
N TYR A 247 -12.96 -12.42 -20.75
CA TYR A 247 -14.14 -12.82 -21.52
C TYR A 247 -13.88 -12.72 -23.02
N ARG A 248 -14.42 -13.66 -23.79
CA ARG A 248 -14.59 -13.44 -25.23
C ARG A 248 -15.64 -12.36 -25.44
N ALA A 249 -15.37 -11.44 -26.35
CA ALA A 249 -16.32 -10.43 -26.76
C ALA A 249 -16.24 -10.18 -28.27
N THR A 250 -17.32 -9.66 -28.82
CA THR A 250 -17.41 -9.21 -30.21
C THR A 250 -17.78 -7.74 -30.24
N VAL A 251 -17.32 -7.01 -31.26
CA VAL A 251 -17.60 -5.58 -31.45
C VAL A 251 -18.12 -5.35 -32.87
N GLY A 252 -18.83 -4.25 -33.07
CA GLY A 252 -19.33 -3.87 -34.39
C GLY A 252 -18.22 -3.49 -35.39
N ALA A 253 -18.61 -3.06 -36.59
CA ALA A 253 -17.69 -2.63 -37.64
C ALA A 253 -17.05 -1.25 -37.38
N GLY A 254 -17.25 -0.64 -36.21
CA GLY A 254 -16.61 0.61 -35.83
C GLY A 254 -15.09 0.48 -35.75
N GLU A 255 -14.40 1.59 -35.97
CA GLU A 255 -12.95 1.69 -35.75
C GLU A 255 -12.66 2.17 -34.31
N PRO A 256 -11.70 1.55 -33.63
CA PRO A 256 -11.40 1.89 -32.25
C PRO A 256 -10.74 3.26 -32.15
N ARG A 257 -11.05 3.98 -31.08
CA ARG A 257 -10.43 5.26 -30.73
C ARG A 257 -10.33 5.39 -29.22
N VAL A 258 -9.29 6.06 -28.73
CA VAL A 258 -9.20 6.45 -27.33
C VAL A 258 -10.31 7.47 -27.07
N VAL A 259 -11.16 7.23 -26.06
CA VAL A 259 -12.24 8.16 -25.67
C VAL A 259 -11.85 8.99 -24.47
N GLU A 260 -11.18 8.39 -23.50
CA GLU A 260 -10.72 9.10 -22.30
C GLU A 260 -9.50 9.99 -22.61
N GLU A 261 -9.67 11.31 -22.49
CA GLU A 261 -8.58 12.28 -22.53
C GLU A 261 -7.88 12.32 -21.15
N ASP A 262 -6.54 12.33 -21.12
CA ASP A 262 -5.70 12.31 -19.91
C ASP A 262 -5.75 11.01 -19.06
N GLY A 263 -6.30 9.92 -19.59
CA GLY A 263 -6.32 8.60 -18.96
C GLY A 263 -4.98 7.84 -19.01
N THR A 264 -4.98 6.62 -18.48
CA THR A 264 -3.80 5.72 -18.52
C THR A 264 -3.59 5.06 -19.88
N THR A 265 -4.46 5.30 -20.86
CA THR A 265 -4.44 4.70 -22.20
C THR A 265 -4.15 5.78 -23.25
N ASP A 266 -3.10 5.60 -24.06
CA ASP A 266 -2.70 6.57 -25.10
C ASP A 266 -2.93 6.10 -26.54
N ALA A 267 -3.18 4.81 -26.73
CA ALA A 267 -3.48 4.24 -28.04
C ALA A 267 -4.41 3.02 -27.92
N VAL A 268 -5.17 2.79 -28.99
CA VAL A 268 -5.96 1.58 -29.19
C VAL A 268 -5.81 1.14 -30.64
N ALA A 269 -5.65 -0.16 -30.89
CA ALA A 269 -5.47 -0.68 -32.24
C ALA A 269 -5.89 -2.14 -32.36
N TRP A 270 -6.28 -2.51 -33.59
CA TRP A 270 -6.24 -3.89 -34.04
C TRP A 270 -4.80 -4.28 -34.33
N VAL A 271 -4.23 -5.14 -33.48
CA VAL A 271 -2.86 -5.62 -33.59
C VAL A 271 -2.87 -7.01 -34.24
N PRO A 272 -2.19 -7.23 -35.38
CA PRO A 272 -2.10 -8.54 -35.99
C PRO A 272 -1.52 -9.57 -35.01
N LEU A 273 -2.16 -10.75 -34.89
CA LEU A 273 -1.67 -11.82 -34.00
C LEU A 273 -0.22 -12.20 -34.33
N ALA A 274 0.12 -12.25 -35.63
CA ALA A 274 1.47 -12.55 -36.10
C ALA A 274 2.54 -11.52 -35.64
N ASP A 275 2.16 -10.26 -35.38
CA ASP A 275 3.11 -9.25 -34.89
C ASP A 275 3.42 -9.45 -33.40
N ILE A 276 2.45 -10.00 -32.65
CA ILE A 276 2.64 -10.42 -31.26
C ILE A 276 3.56 -11.64 -31.23
N ASP A 277 3.31 -12.64 -32.08
CA ASP A 277 4.14 -13.85 -32.21
C ASP A 277 5.60 -13.50 -32.52
N ALA A 278 5.80 -12.62 -33.51
CA ALA A 278 7.12 -12.14 -33.91
C ALA A 278 7.80 -11.21 -32.89
N GLY A 279 7.13 -10.87 -31.78
CA GLY A 279 7.67 -10.02 -30.73
C GLY A 279 7.89 -8.56 -31.15
N LYS A 280 7.12 -8.07 -32.14
CA LYS A 280 7.27 -6.69 -32.66
C LYS A 280 6.74 -5.63 -31.69
N LEU A 281 5.87 -6.03 -30.76
CA LEU A 281 5.28 -5.16 -29.75
C LEU A 281 5.58 -5.67 -28.34
N LYS A 282 5.75 -4.73 -27.41
CA LYS A 282 5.76 -5.02 -25.99
C LYS A 282 4.32 -5.25 -25.53
N VAL A 283 3.94 -6.51 -25.35
CA VAL A 283 2.63 -6.91 -24.83
C VAL A 283 2.75 -7.37 -23.39
N TYR A 284 1.74 -7.08 -22.59
CA TYR A 284 1.64 -7.59 -21.23
C TYR A 284 1.41 -9.10 -21.23
N GLY A 285 1.88 -9.81 -20.20
CA GLY A 285 1.87 -11.27 -20.15
C GLY A 285 0.48 -11.90 -20.32
N SER A 286 -0.57 -11.22 -19.83
CA SER A 286 -1.95 -11.67 -19.96
C SER A 286 -2.44 -11.76 -21.41
N VAL A 287 -1.89 -10.95 -22.33
CA VAL A 287 -2.26 -10.98 -23.75
C VAL A 287 -1.89 -12.32 -24.36
N ARG A 288 -0.63 -12.75 -24.19
CA ARG A 288 -0.16 -14.05 -24.71
C ARG A 288 -0.88 -15.22 -24.04
N ALA A 289 -1.11 -15.13 -22.73
CA ALA A 289 -1.85 -16.16 -21.99
C ALA A 289 -3.29 -16.30 -22.47
N ALA A 290 -3.97 -15.18 -22.77
CA ALA A 290 -5.33 -15.19 -23.30
C ALA A 290 -5.39 -15.74 -24.73
N ILE A 291 -4.46 -15.37 -25.62
CA ILE A 291 -4.37 -15.94 -26.97
C ILE A 291 -4.17 -17.47 -26.90
N ALA A 292 -3.25 -17.93 -26.05
CA ALA A 292 -3.01 -19.36 -25.85
C ALA A 292 -4.27 -20.09 -25.32
N ALA A 293 -4.96 -19.50 -24.33
CA ALA A 293 -6.21 -20.04 -23.80
C ALA A 293 -7.33 -20.07 -24.85
N ALA A 294 -7.32 -19.13 -25.79
CA ALA A 294 -8.29 -19.07 -26.87
C ALA A 294 -8.09 -20.14 -27.94
N GLY A 295 -6.92 -20.79 -27.98
CA GLY A 295 -6.54 -21.71 -29.04
C GLY A 295 -6.26 -21.00 -30.36
N ASP A 296 -6.17 -19.67 -30.35
CA ASP A 296 -5.78 -18.88 -31.49
C ASP A 296 -4.25 -19.00 -31.59
N THR A 297 -3.75 -19.56 -32.70
CA THR A 297 -2.32 -19.88 -32.83
C THR A 297 -1.45 -18.63 -32.75
N VAL A 298 -0.68 -18.55 -31.66
CA VAL A 298 0.67 -17.97 -31.64
C VAL A 298 1.56 -19.06 -32.26
N ALA A 299 2.00 -18.92 -33.51
CA ALA A 299 2.95 -19.90 -34.04
C ALA A 299 4.26 -19.79 -33.24
N GLY A 300 4.71 -20.91 -32.66
CA GLY A 300 5.79 -20.98 -31.67
C GLY A 300 7.19 -20.61 -32.15
#